data_AF-A0A2U2CJH3-F1
#
_entry.id   AF-A0A2U2CJH3-F1
#
_cell.length_a   1.000
_cell.length_b   1.000
_cell.length_c   1.000
_cell.angle_alpha   90.00
_cell.angle_beta   90.00
_cell.angle_gamma   90.00
#
_symmetry.space_group_name_H-M   'P 1'
#
loop_
_entity.id
_entity.type
_entity.pdbx_description
1 polymer ?
#
loop_
_entity_poly.entity_id
_entity_poly.type
_entity_poly.pdbx_seq_one_letter_code
_entity_poly.pdbx_strand_id
1 'polypeptide(L)'
;MAETEVEAEEAEEAEAEHGRDAFTSDGAEDEDAALERLLETTNSKLRGVETTRKQNAFAQLKAAVAATWAERQLGGTGKAANDADGATDAYRADLAEATAPAHAAAPQGEDEQPRAENASPLVLVSEQRIDKDDEADEADKDDAVAAPSAAAPRRHRVTTEILVLEDEAETEDALADSDSFQEFAERIGAGSLPELLEAAAAYTSHVEGRQRFSRAQVMSKIARLKAGEEFSREAGLRSFGKLLREGRIRRVQDGQFVITEDSRFVQEARTGTR
;
A
#
# COMPACT_ATOMS: atom_id res chain seq x y z
N MET A 1 14.37 -76.50 -45.85
CA MET A 1 13.50 -76.23 -44.67
C MET A 1 14.03 -75.04 -43.87
N ALA A 2 14.50 -73.97 -44.53
CA ALA A 2 15.05 -72.78 -43.86
C ALA A 2 14.49 -71.47 -44.46
N GLU A 3 13.48 -71.58 -45.32
CA GLU A 3 12.84 -70.42 -45.99
C GLU A 3 11.44 -70.13 -45.44
N THR A 4 10.89 -71.00 -44.59
CA THR A 4 9.53 -70.83 -44.01
C THR A 4 9.54 -70.28 -42.58
N GLU A 5 10.71 -70.09 -41.96
CA GLU A 5 10.82 -69.49 -40.61
C GLU A 5 11.07 -67.98 -40.65
N VAL A 6 11.61 -67.43 -41.74
CA VAL A 6 11.86 -65.98 -41.86
C VAL A 6 10.59 -65.21 -42.21
N GLU A 7 9.67 -65.80 -42.97
CA GLU A 7 8.44 -65.14 -43.41
C GLU A 7 7.36 -65.08 -42.30
N ALA A 8 7.49 -65.90 -41.25
CA ALA A 8 6.59 -65.88 -40.10
C ALA A 8 7.00 -64.83 -39.04
N GLU A 9 8.28 -64.47 -38.98
CA GLU A 9 8.80 -63.47 -38.02
C GLU A 9 8.56 -62.03 -38.54
N GLU A 10 8.62 -61.81 -39.86
CA GLU A 10 8.35 -60.50 -40.49
C GLU A 10 6.87 -60.09 -40.44
N ALA A 11 5.93 -61.05 -40.40
CA ALA A 11 4.51 -60.77 -40.29
C ALA A 11 4.06 -60.40 -38.85
N GLU A 12 4.77 -60.89 -37.83
CA GLU A 12 4.48 -60.59 -36.42
C GLU A 12 5.07 -59.23 -35.99
N GLU A 13 6.19 -58.79 -36.56
CA GLU A 13 6.74 -57.44 -36.33
C GLU A 13 5.91 -56.32 -36.97
N ALA A 14 5.28 -56.56 -38.13
CA ALA A 14 4.44 -55.56 -38.79
C ALA A 14 3.10 -55.30 -38.07
N GLU A 15 2.51 -56.32 -37.42
CA GLU A 15 1.31 -56.13 -36.57
C GLU A 15 1.65 -55.52 -35.20
N ALA A 16 2.87 -55.71 -34.69
CA ALA A 16 3.33 -55.14 -33.43
C ALA A 16 3.74 -53.66 -33.53
N GLU A 17 4.09 -53.15 -34.72
CA GLU A 17 4.33 -51.72 -34.94
C GLU A 17 3.04 -50.91 -35.12
N HIS A 18 1.99 -51.48 -35.75
CA HIS A 18 0.71 -50.79 -35.93
C HIS A 18 -0.09 -50.59 -34.62
N GLY A 19 0.18 -51.38 -33.58
CA GLY A 19 -0.47 -51.24 -32.27
C GLY A 19 0.11 -50.15 -31.38
N ARG A 20 1.29 -49.60 -31.71
CA ARG A 20 2.02 -48.62 -30.88
C ARG A 20 1.79 -47.18 -31.33
N ASP A 21 1.49 -46.98 -32.62
CA ASP A 21 1.32 -45.65 -33.23
C ASP A 21 -0.13 -45.14 -33.17
N ALA A 22 -1.11 -46.04 -32.97
CA ALA A 22 -2.52 -45.70 -32.85
C ALA A 22 -2.88 -45.01 -31.51
N PHE A 23 -2.03 -45.12 -30.48
CA PHE A 23 -2.27 -44.51 -29.17
C PHE A 23 -1.68 -43.08 -29.05
N THR A 24 -0.72 -42.72 -29.90
CA THR A 24 -0.02 -41.43 -29.87
C THR A 24 -0.54 -40.43 -30.91
N SER A 25 -1.14 -40.90 -32.01
CA SER A 25 -1.70 -40.05 -33.06
C SER A 25 -3.12 -39.55 -32.74
N ASP A 26 -4.01 -40.43 -32.26
CA ASP A 26 -5.40 -40.10 -31.93
C ASP A 26 -5.51 -39.06 -30.80
N GLY A 27 -4.65 -39.17 -29.77
CA GLY A 27 -4.59 -38.20 -28.68
C GLY A 27 -4.00 -36.84 -29.06
N ALA A 28 -3.06 -36.80 -30.02
CA ALA A 28 -2.44 -35.55 -30.47
C ALA A 28 -3.41 -34.72 -31.35
N GLU A 29 -4.17 -35.38 -32.22
CA GLU A 29 -5.20 -34.70 -33.03
C GLU A 29 -6.35 -34.16 -32.16
N ASP A 30 -6.74 -34.90 -31.11
CA ASP A 30 -7.73 -34.45 -30.13
C ASP A 30 -7.23 -33.27 -29.27
N GLU A 31 -5.95 -33.25 -28.91
CA GLU A 31 -5.30 -32.14 -28.21
C GLU A 31 -5.25 -30.89 -29.11
N ASP A 32 -4.86 -31.03 -30.37
CA ASP A 32 -4.83 -29.93 -31.33
C ASP A 32 -6.23 -29.35 -31.59
N ALA A 33 -7.26 -30.21 -31.71
CA ALA A 33 -8.65 -29.79 -31.82
C ALA A 33 -9.19 -29.13 -30.53
N ALA A 34 -8.68 -29.52 -29.36
CA ALA A 34 -9.00 -28.86 -28.10
C ALA A 34 -8.31 -27.49 -27.98
N LEU A 35 -7.07 -27.38 -28.45
CA LEU A 35 -6.31 -26.13 -28.52
C LEU A 35 -6.97 -25.15 -29.50
N GLU A 36 -7.41 -25.60 -30.67
CA GLU A 36 -8.08 -24.76 -31.65
C GLU A 36 -9.42 -24.23 -31.11
N ARG A 37 -10.21 -25.07 -30.42
CA ARG A 37 -11.43 -24.63 -29.71
C ARG A 37 -11.11 -23.64 -28.60
N LEU A 38 -10.01 -23.81 -27.86
CA LEU A 38 -9.57 -22.86 -26.85
C LEU A 38 -9.17 -21.51 -27.48
N LEU A 39 -8.41 -21.55 -28.58
CA LEU A 39 -8.01 -20.34 -29.31
C LEU A 39 -9.22 -19.61 -29.91
N GLU A 40 -10.19 -20.34 -30.44
CA GLU A 40 -11.40 -19.73 -30.99
C GLU A 40 -12.28 -19.12 -29.89
N THR A 41 -12.49 -19.84 -28.78
CA THR A 41 -13.27 -19.31 -27.65
C THR A 41 -12.60 -18.10 -26.99
N THR A 42 -11.27 -18.09 -26.90
CA THR A 42 -10.53 -16.93 -26.37
C THR A 42 -10.60 -15.74 -27.33
N ASN A 43 -10.44 -15.96 -28.65
CA ASN A 43 -10.55 -14.91 -29.66
C ASN A 43 -11.97 -14.31 -29.70
N SER A 44 -13.01 -15.15 -29.59
CA SER A 44 -14.39 -14.71 -29.47
C SER A 44 -14.61 -13.83 -28.24
N LYS A 45 -14.11 -14.24 -27.06
CA LYS A 45 -14.18 -13.43 -25.83
C LYS A 45 -13.37 -12.13 -25.91
N LEU A 46 -12.26 -12.14 -26.65
CA LEU A 46 -11.36 -10.99 -26.79
C LEU A 46 -11.86 -9.96 -27.82
N ARG A 47 -12.66 -10.39 -28.81
CA ARG A 47 -13.34 -9.52 -29.81
C ARG A 47 -14.55 -8.75 -29.26
N GLY A 48 -14.86 -8.88 -27.96
CA GLY A 48 -15.92 -8.11 -27.32
C GLY A 48 -15.76 -6.58 -27.50
N VAL A 49 -16.88 -5.88 -27.61
CA VAL A 49 -16.88 -4.40 -27.69
C VAL A 49 -16.34 -3.75 -26.41
N GLU A 50 -16.51 -4.42 -25.26
CA GLU A 50 -15.96 -3.95 -23.99
C GLU A 50 -14.46 -4.18 -23.86
N THR A 51 -13.94 -5.30 -24.36
CA THR A 51 -12.50 -5.62 -24.30
C THR A 51 -11.71 -4.71 -25.23
N THR A 52 -12.22 -4.45 -26.43
CA THR A 52 -11.64 -3.46 -27.37
C THR A 52 -11.69 -2.03 -26.80
N ARG A 53 -12.80 -1.63 -26.18
CA ARG A 53 -12.89 -0.32 -25.49
C ARG A 53 -11.88 -0.18 -24.36
N LYS A 54 -11.70 -1.23 -23.54
CA LYS A 54 -10.68 -1.27 -22.48
C LYS A 54 -9.26 -1.18 -23.06
N GLN A 55 -8.95 -1.95 -24.11
CA GLN A 55 -7.64 -1.91 -24.78
C GLN A 55 -7.33 -0.52 -25.34
N ASN A 56 -8.32 0.15 -25.96
CA ASN A 56 -8.15 1.52 -26.46
C ASN A 56 -7.90 2.53 -25.34
N ALA A 57 -8.61 2.43 -24.21
CA ALA A 57 -8.38 3.29 -23.05
C ALA A 57 -6.97 3.09 -22.46
N PHE A 58 -6.51 1.84 -22.35
CA PHE A 58 -5.15 1.56 -21.91
C PHE A 58 -4.08 2.05 -22.89
N ALA A 59 -4.33 1.95 -24.20
CA ALA A 59 -3.43 2.48 -25.22
C ALA A 59 -3.28 4.00 -25.10
N GLN A 60 -4.39 4.72 -24.89
CA GLN A 60 -4.37 6.17 -24.64
C GLN A 60 -3.62 6.52 -23.35
N LEU A 61 -3.88 5.81 -22.26
CA LEU A 61 -3.17 6.04 -21.00
C LEU A 61 -1.67 5.76 -21.13
N LYS A 62 -1.29 4.70 -21.85
CA LYS A 62 0.11 4.40 -22.15
C LYS A 62 0.75 5.48 -23.02
N ALA A 63 0.04 6.01 -24.01
CA ALA A 63 0.53 7.10 -24.84
C ALA A 63 0.72 8.39 -24.04
N ALA A 64 -0.23 8.74 -23.16
CA ALA A 64 -0.11 9.90 -22.27
C ALA A 64 1.07 9.76 -21.30
N VAL A 65 1.26 8.58 -20.71
CA VAL A 65 2.40 8.30 -19.83
C VAL A 65 3.73 8.32 -20.60
N ALA A 66 3.76 7.77 -21.82
CA ALA A 66 4.94 7.85 -22.67
C ALA A 66 5.27 9.31 -23.05
N ALA A 67 4.25 10.13 -23.32
CA ALA A 67 4.41 11.56 -23.60
C ALA A 67 4.96 12.32 -22.38
N THR A 68 4.43 12.10 -21.18
CA THR A 68 4.94 12.75 -19.95
C THR A 68 6.35 12.29 -19.60
N TRP A 69 6.67 11.01 -19.83
CA TRP A 69 8.01 10.50 -19.64
C TRP A 69 8.99 11.10 -20.65
N ALA A 70 8.60 11.22 -21.92
CA ALA A 70 9.39 11.90 -22.94
C ALA A 70 9.59 13.39 -22.63
N GLU A 71 8.57 14.08 -22.15
CA GLU A 71 8.65 15.48 -21.74
C GLU A 71 9.61 15.66 -20.55
N ARG A 72 9.54 14.80 -19.54
CA ARG A 72 10.50 14.78 -18.43
C ARG A 72 11.94 14.50 -18.91
N GLN A 73 12.11 13.58 -19.86
CA GLN A 73 13.43 13.24 -20.42
C GLN A 73 14.02 14.40 -21.25
N LEU A 74 13.18 15.22 -21.86
CA LEU A 74 13.58 16.43 -22.61
C LEU A 74 13.75 17.67 -21.71
N GLY A 75 13.65 17.52 -20.38
CA GLY A 75 13.82 18.63 -19.43
C GLY A 75 12.58 19.52 -19.28
N GLY A 76 11.39 18.98 -19.56
CA GLY A 76 10.09 19.65 -19.46
C GLY A 76 9.66 19.95 -18.02
N THR A 77 10.34 20.92 -17.41
CA THR A 77 9.83 21.77 -16.33
C THR A 77 10.24 23.20 -16.69
N GLY A 78 9.51 23.88 -17.59
CA GLY A 78 10.01 25.22 -17.94
C GLY A 78 9.33 26.08 -19.00
N LYS A 79 8.13 25.79 -19.50
CA LYS A 79 7.47 26.73 -20.44
C LYS A 79 6.13 27.30 -19.98
N ALA A 80 5.38 26.60 -19.13
CA ALA A 80 4.13 27.13 -18.57
C ALA A 80 4.24 27.66 -17.12
N ALA A 81 5.27 27.23 -16.37
CA ALA A 81 5.47 27.64 -14.96
C ALA A 81 6.38 28.87 -14.79
N ASN A 82 7.31 29.11 -15.73
CA ASN A 82 8.34 30.15 -15.60
C ASN A 82 7.80 31.60 -15.57
N ASP A 83 6.63 31.89 -16.16
CA ASP A 83 6.06 33.24 -16.15
C ASP A 83 5.28 33.55 -14.86
N ALA A 84 4.84 32.52 -14.12
CA ALA A 84 4.15 32.68 -12.84
C ALA A 84 5.10 32.61 -11.64
N ASP A 85 6.16 31.80 -11.73
CA ASP A 85 7.10 31.60 -10.62
C ASP A 85 7.94 32.85 -10.32
N GLY A 86 8.34 33.62 -11.34
CA GLY A 86 9.18 34.82 -11.13
C GLY A 86 8.55 35.90 -10.24
N ALA A 87 7.24 36.10 -10.32
CA ALA A 87 6.52 37.03 -9.45
C ALA A 87 6.28 36.46 -8.05
N THR A 88 6.01 35.15 -7.95
CA THR A 88 5.82 34.48 -6.66
C THR A 88 7.12 34.32 -5.88
N ASP A 89 8.26 34.21 -6.56
CA ASP A 89 9.56 34.05 -5.93
C ASP A 89 10.08 35.36 -5.37
N ALA A 90 9.84 36.49 -6.04
CA ALA A 90 10.09 37.82 -5.49
C ALA A 90 9.22 38.08 -4.25
N TYR A 91 7.93 37.75 -4.32
CA TYR A 91 7.02 37.88 -3.18
C TYR A 91 7.41 36.98 -1.99
N ARG A 92 7.86 35.74 -2.24
CA ARG A 92 8.36 34.83 -1.19
C ARG A 92 9.64 35.33 -0.54
N ALA A 93 10.53 35.98 -1.30
CA ALA A 93 11.76 36.56 -0.77
C ALA A 93 11.46 37.73 0.18
N ASP A 94 10.57 38.65 -0.21
CA ASP A 94 10.15 39.77 0.63
C ASP A 94 9.45 39.29 1.91
N LEU A 95 8.63 38.24 1.82
CA LEU A 95 7.99 37.63 2.99
C LEU A 95 9.01 36.98 3.94
N ALA A 96 10.05 36.33 3.40
CA ALA A 96 11.11 35.72 4.19
C ALA A 96 11.94 36.78 4.92
N GLU A 97 12.19 37.94 4.30
CA GLU A 97 12.87 39.08 4.95
C GLU A 97 12.01 39.69 6.06
N ALA A 98 10.71 39.86 5.84
CA ALA A 98 9.80 40.42 6.83
C ALA A 98 9.51 39.48 8.02
N THR A 99 9.62 38.16 7.81
CA THR A 99 9.31 37.14 8.83
C THR A 99 10.55 36.55 9.50
N ALA A 100 11.75 36.87 9.04
CA ALA A 100 12.97 36.46 9.71
C ALA A 100 13.03 37.09 11.12
N PRO A 101 13.23 36.29 12.19
CA PRO A 101 13.36 36.83 13.53
C PRO A 101 14.60 37.73 13.57
N ALA A 102 14.44 38.96 14.08
CA ALA A 102 15.50 39.94 14.24
C ALA A 102 16.64 39.34 15.09
N HIS A 103 17.59 38.69 14.43
CA HIS A 103 18.75 38.13 15.09
C HIS A 103 19.62 39.32 15.48
N ALA A 104 19.96 39.38 16.77
CA ALA A 104 20.67 40.47 17.43
C ALA A 104 21.93 40.89 16.67
N ALA A 105 21.80 41.89 15.80
CA ALA A 105 22.90 42.73 15.39
C ALA A 105 23.09 43.79 16.49
N ALA A 106 24.27 43.77 17.12
CA ALA A 106 24.66 44.78 18.09
C ALA A 106 24.53 46.20 17.50
N PRO A 107 24.09 47.20 18.29
CA PRO A 107 23.87 48.54 17.78
C PRO A 107 25.19 49.31 17.67
N GLN A 108 25.42 49.92 16.51
CA GLN A 108 26.16 51.17 16.39
C GLN A 108 25.35 52.12 15.52
N GLY A 109 25.08 53.33 16.04
CA GLY A 109 24.58 54.45 15.24
C GLY A 109 23.27 55.04 15.74
N GLU A 110 23.42 56.19 16.36
CA GLU A 110 22.48 57.25 16.72
C GLU A 110 21.44 57.56 15.60
N ASP A 111 20.15 57.67 15.96
CA ASP A 111 19.32 58.89 15.85
C ASP A 111 17.81 58.62 15.69
N GLU A 112 17.04 59.45 16.41
CA GLU A 112 15.62 59.83 16.29
C GLU A 112 14.53 58.76 16.13
N GLN A 113 13.83 58.48 17.23
CA GLN A 113 12.46 57.95 17.21
C GLN A 113 11.45 59.07 16.88
N PRO A 114 10.61 58.96 15.84
CA PRO A 114 9.37 59.70 15.76
C PRO A 114 8.23 58.94 16.46
N ARG A 115 7.49 59.72 17.21
CA ARG A 115 6.40 59.40 18.14
C ARG A 115 5.17 58.84 17.42
N ALA A 116 4.76 57.63 17.75
CA ALA A 116 3.51 57.02 17.29
C ALA A 116 2.31 57.61 18.06
N GLU A 117 1.89 58.81 17.69
CA GLU A 117 0.63 59.39 18.13
C GLU A 117 -0.31 59.50 16.92
N ASN A 118 -1.38 58.69 16.96
CA ASN A 118 -2.56 58.70 16.08
C ASN A 118 -2.49 57.86 14.78
N ALA A 119 -2.33 56.54 14.89
CA ALA A 119 -2.80 55.63 13.84
C ALA A 119 -4.31 55.40 14.03
N SER A 120 -5.12 55.85 13.07
CA SER A 120 -6.56 55.58 13.05
C SER A 120 -6.84 54.08 12.82
N PRO A 121 -7.95 53.53 13.35
CA PRO A 121 -8.27 52.12 13.18
C PRO A 121 -8.53 51.81 11.69
N LEU A 122 -7.82 50.81 11.17
CA LEU A 122 -7.94 50.35 9.78
C LEU A 122 -9.31 49.71 9.56
N VAL A 123 -10.01 50.18 8.53
CA VAL A 123 -11.31 49.66 8.11
C VAL A 123 -11.07 48.59 7.05
N LEU A 124 -11.58 47.38 7.29
CA LEU A 124 -11.47 46.28 6.33
C LEU A 124 -12.27 46.62 5.06
N VAL A 125 -11.58 46.48 3.93
CA VAL A 125 -12.19 46.59 2.59
C VAL A 125 -13.10 45.38 2.40
N SER A 126 -14.20 45.52 1.66
CA SER A 126 -15.22 44.46 1.48
C SER A 126 -14.65 43.13 0.97
N GLU A 127 -13.54 43.17 0.22
CA GLU A 127 -12.80 42.00 -0.30
C GLU A 127 -12.09 41.19 0.81
N GLN A 128 -11.83 41.80 1.97
CA GLN A 128 -11.19 41.16 3.13
C GLN A 128 -12.19 40.70 4.20
N ARG A 129 -13.50 40.76 3.92
CA ARG A 129 -14.51 40.17 4.80
C ARG A 129 -14.60 38.68 4.52
N ILE A 130 -14.30 37.88 5.54
CA ILE A 130 -14.54 36.43 5.52
C ILE A 130 -15.92 36.21 6.13
N ASP A 131 -16.92 35.97 5.30
CA ASP A 131 -18.20 35.45 5.73
C ASP A 131 -18.00 33.96 6.05
N LYS A 132 -18.15 33.58 7.33
CA LYS A 132 -18.19 32.19 7.74
C LYS A 132 -19.62 31.71 7.60
N ASP A 133 -19.90 30.92 6.58
CA ASP A 133 -21.16 30.20 6.48
C ASP A 133 -21.13 29.02 7.46
N ASP A 134 -21.85 29.18 8.56
CA ASP A 134 -22.31 28.09 9.42
C ASP A 134 -23.48 27.40 8.70
N GLU A 135 -23.27 26.21 8.14
CA GLU A 135 -24.36 25.30 7.80
C GLU A 135 -24.21 23.99 8.58
N ALA A 136 -24.89 23.98 9.73
CA ALA A 136 -25.38 22.77 10.37
C ALA A 136 -26.83 22.53 9.95
N ASP A 137 -27.18 21.25 9.89
CA ASP A 137 -28.52 20.65 9.72
C ASP A 137 -29.21 20.78 8.35
N GLU A 138 -29.35 19.63 7.66
CA GLU A 138 -30.67 19.08 7.33
C GLU A 138 -30.58 17.56 7.07
N ALA A 139 -31.61 16.84 7.51
CA ALA A 139 -31.70 15.39 7.64
C ALA A 139 -32.65 14.72 6.61
N ASP A 140 -32.67 13.38 6.67
CA ASP A 140 -33.70 12.41 6.22
C ASP A 140 -33.61 11.82 4.78
N LYS A 141 -33.24 10.52 4.63
CA LYS A 141 -34.04 9.24 4.63
C LYS A 141 -34.49 8.86 3.20
N ASP A 142 -34.59 7.62 2.71
CA ASP A 142 -34.42 6.21 3.12
C ASP A 142 -34.35 5.38 1.81
N ASP A 143 -33.64 4.25 1.77
CA ASP A 143 -34.18 2.91 1.40
C ASP A 143 -33.08 1.86 1.08
N ALA A 144 -33.25 0.68 1.69
CA ALA A 144 -32.38 -0.49 1.65
C ALA A 144 -32.63 -1.39 0.42
N VAL A 145 -31.68 -2.29 0.08
CA VAL A 145 -31.86 -3.77 -0.10
C VAL A 145 -30.48 -4.47 -0.28
N ALA A 146 -30.37 -5.67 0.30
CA ALA A 146 -29.22 -6.56 0.48
C ALA A 146 -28.64 -7.30 -0.76
N ALA A 147 -27.42 -7.84 -0.54
CA ALA A 147 -26.50 -8.77 -1.25
C ALA A 147 -27.12 -9.95 -2.08
N PRO A 148 -26.38 -10.78 -2.90
CA PRO A 148 -24.95 -11.19 -2.74
C PRO A 148 -24.05 -11.48 -3.99
N SER A 149 -22.75 -11.54 -3.68
CA SER A 149 -21.55 -12.21 -4.28
C SER A 149 -21.62 -12.99 -5.62
N ALA A 150 -20.68 -12.70 -6.53
CA ALA A 150 -19.93 -13.71 -7.31
C ALA A 150 -18.58 -13.17 -7.84
N ALA A 151 -17.59 -14.07 -7.88
CA ALA A 151 -16.15 -13.82 -7.88
C ALA A 151 -15.50 -13.53 -9.25
N ALA A 152 -14.50 -12.65 -9.26
CA ALA A 152 -13.54 -12.46 -10.34
C ALA A 152 -12.08 -12.52 -9.81
N PRO A 153 -11.13 -13.16 -10.53
CA PRO A 153 -9.75 -13.31 -10.07
C PRO A 153 -8.95 -12.00 -10.24
N ARG A 154 -8.40 -11.51 -9.11
CA ARG A 154 -7.61 -10.28 -9.01
C ARG A 154 -6.12 -10.56 -9.27
N ARG A 155 -5.49 -9.82 -10.18
CA ARG A 155 -4.02 -9.68 -10.25
C ARG A 155 -3.61 -8.37 -9.61
N HIS A 156 -2.73 -8.46 -8.62
CA HIS A 156 -2.23 -7.37 -7.81
C HIS A 156 -1.45 -6.33 -8.63
N ARG A 157 -1.86 -5.06 -8.52
CA ARG A 157 -0.98 -3.91 -8.74
C ARG A 157 -0.82 -3.22 -7.39
N VAL A 158 0.44 -3.09 -6.97
CA VAL A 158 0.84 -2.26 -5.84
C VAL A 158 0.64 -0.82 -6.25
N THR A 159 -0.47 -0.24 -5.82
CA THR A 159 -0.63 1.20 -5.65
C THR A 159 -0.70 1.45 -4.16
N THR A 160 0.03 2.46 -3.72
CA THR A 160 -0.15 3.16 -2.45
C THR A 160 -1.53 3.82 -2.48
N GLU A 161 -2.58 3.02 -2.51
CA GLU A 161 -3.91 3.42 -2.07
C GLU A 161 -3.91 3.17 -0.59
N ILE A 162 -3.84 4.28 0.13
CA ILE A 162 -4.20 4.37 1.52
C ILE A 162 -5.63 3.83 1.59
N LEU A 163 -5.78 2.58 2.04
CA LEU A 163 -7.02 2.11 2.64
C LEU A 163 -7.16 2.91 3.93
N VAL A 164 -7.64 4.15 3.80
CA VAL A 164 -8.35 4.87 4.86
C VAL A 164 -9.72 4.20 4.93
N LEU A 165 -9.76 3.01 5.51
CA LEU A 165 -10.98 2.41 5.99
C LEU A 165 -10.60 1.81 7.34
N GLU A 166 -11.08 2.50 8.39
CA GLU A 166 -10.92 2.21 9.82
C GLU A 166 -9.58 2.64 10.46
N ASP A 167 -9.24 3.94 10.45
CA ASP A 167 -8.33 4.49 11.49
C ASP A 167 -8.43 6.02 11.71
N GLU A 168 -9.58 6.65 11.47
CA GLU A 168 -9.77 8.10 11.69
C GLU A 168 -10.27 8.43 13.11
N ALA A 169 -10.41 7.44 14.00
CA ALA A 169 -10.83 7.64 15.39
C ALA A 169 -9.68 7.64 16.41
N GLU A 170 -8.45 7.30 16.02
CA GLU A 170 -7.42 6.91 16.99
C GLU A 170 -6.51 8.05 17.47
N THR A 171 -6.62 9.34 17.10
CA THR A 171 -5.52 10.28 17.47
C THR A 171 -5.40 10.58 18.97
N GLU A 172 -6.49 10.51 19.74
CA GLU A 172 -6.45 10.69 21.21
C GLU A 172 -6.28 9.36 21.95
N ASP A 173 -6.96 8.28 21.51
CA ASP A 173 -6.79 6.93 22.06
C ASP A 173 -5.40 6.31 21.74
N ALA A 174 -4.75 6.74 20.65
CA ALA A 174 -3.44 6.24 20.22
C ALA A 174 -2.31 6.51 21.20
N LEU A 175 -2.39 7.60 21.98
CA LEU A 175 -1.40 7.96 22.99
C LEU A 175 -1.60 7.10 24.25
N ALA A 176 -2.86 6.92 24.67
CA ALA A 176 -3.19 5.99 25.76
C ALA A 176 -2.79 4.55 25.42
N ASP A 177 -2.98 4.13 24.16
CA ASP A 177 -2.56 2.83 23.66
C ASP A 177 -1.03 2.66 23.61
N SER A 178 -0.28 3.73 23.38
CA SER A 178 1.18 3.66 23.43
C SER A 178 1.69 3.47 24.86
N ASP A 179 1.09 4.16 25.84
CA ASP A 179 1.45 4.01 27.25
C ASP A 179 1.11 2.60 27.75
N SER A 180 -0.08 2.09 27.41
CA SER A 180 -0.48 0.71 27.73
C SER A 180 0.44 -0.35 27.12
N PHE A 181 0.84 -0.16 25.86
CA PHE A 181 1.80 -1.06 25.21
C PHE A 181 3.20 -0.98 25.84
N GLN A 182 3.66 0.21 26.22
CA GLN A 182 4.94 0.39 26.89
C GLN A 182 4.99 -0.37 28.21
N GLU A 183 3.98 -0.20 29.07
CA GLU A 183 3.88 -0.91 30.34
C GLU A 183 3.85 -2.43 30.13
N PHE A 184 3.14 -2.89 29.09
CA PHE A 184 3.10 -4.29 28.72
C PHE A 184 4.49 -4.84 28.32
N ALA A 185 5.22 -4.11 27.48
CA ALA A 185 6.56 -4.50 27.03
C ALA A 185 7.57 -4.53 28.18
N GLU A 186 7.51 -3.55 29.10
CA GLU A 186 8.34 -3.49 30.30
C GLU A 186 8.04 -4.63 31.27
N ARG A 187 6.76 -4.90 31.55
CA ARG A 187 6.32 -6.00 32.42
C ARG A 187 6.83 -7.36 31.94
N ILE A 188 6.83 -7.56 30.63
CA ILE A 188 7.25 -8.81 30.00
C ILE A 188 8.77 -8.86 29.78
N GLY A 189 9.47 -7.73 29.95
CA GLY A 189 10.93 -7.65 29.80
C GLY A 189 11.41 -7.72 28.35
N ALA A 190 10.59 -7.27 27.38
CA ALA A 190 10.98 -7.23 25.98
C ALA A 190 11.94 -6.05 25.72
N GLY A 191 13.25 -6.31 25.72
CA GLY A 191 14.27 -5.26 25.57
C GLY A 191 14.88 -5.16 24.17
N SER A 192 14.90 -6.27 23.42
CA SER A 192 15.45 -6.28 22.07
C SER A 192 14.39 -6.01 21.00
N LEU A 193 14.81 -5.49 19.84
CA LEU A 193 13.90 -5.18 18.73
C LEU A 193 13.03 -6.39 18.27
N PRO A 194 13.56 -7.61 18.12
CA PRO A 194 12.73 -8.78 17.81
C PRO A 194 11.72 -9.11 18.91
N GLU A 195 12.10 -8.93 20.18
CA GLU A 195 11.21 -9.20 21.32
C GLU A 195 10.11 -8.15 21.41
N LEU A 196 10.42 -6.87 21.16
CA LEU A 196 9.44 -5.80 21.09
C LEU A 196 8.41 -6.01 19.97
N LEU A 197 8.85 -6.48 18.79
CA LEU A 197 7.95 -6.83 17.68
C LEU A 197 7.00 -7.95 18.03
N GLU A 198 7.50 -8.96 18.73
CA GLU A 198 6.69 -10.08 19.16
C GLU A 198 5.74 -9.69 20.30
N ALA A 199 6.19 -8.88 21.26
CA ALA A 199 5.35 -8.32 22.31
C ALA A 199 4.24 -7.44 21.71
N ALA A 200 4.55 -6.58 20.74
CA ALA A 200 3.57 -5.77 20.03
C ALA A 200 2.52 -6.64 19.31
N ALA A 201 2.95 -7.72 18.66
CA ALA A 201 2.04 -8.68 18.04
C ALA A 201 1.17 -9.43 19.08
N ALA A 202 1.74 -9.82 20.22
CA ALA A 202 1.01 -10.48 21.31
C ALA A 202 -0.04 -9.56 21.92
N TYR A 203 0.35 -8.32 22.22
CA TYR A 203 -0.51 -7.26 22.76
C TYR A 203 -1.68 -6.97 21.81
N THR A 204 -1.39 -6.72 20.53
CA THR A 204 -2.42 -6.46 19.50
C THR A 204 -3.42 -7.62 19.43
N SER A 205 -2.93 -8.87 19.53
CA SER A 205 -3.80 -10.04 19.41
C SER A 205 -4.62 -10.37 20.65
N HIS A 206 -4.08 -10.16 21.85
CA HIS A 206 -4.67 -10.67 23.10
C HIS A 206 -5.19 -9.59 24.03
N VAL A 207 -4.58 -8.39 24.00
CA VAL A 207 -5.01 -7.25 24.81
C VAL A 207 -6.00 -6.39 24.01
N GLU A 208 -5.69 -6.06 22.76
CA GLU A 208 -6.61 -5.31 21.89
C GLU A 208 -7.67 -6.19 21.21
N GLY A 209 -7.55 -7.53 21.33
CA GLY A 209 -8.49 -8.49 20.76
C GLY A 209 -8.46 -8.59 19.23
N ARG A 210 -7.46 -8.00 18.55
CA ARG A 210 -7.34 -8.04 17.09
C ARG A 210 -6.75 -9.38 16.65
N GLN A 211 -7.59 -10.32 16.24
CA GLN A 211 -7.15 -11.67 15.81
C GLN A 211 -6.13 -11.67 14.68
N ARG A 212 -6.07 -10.61 13.86
CA ARG A 212 -5.14 -10.43 12.75
C ARG A 212 -4.59 -9.01 12.79
N PHE A 213 -3.31 -8.86 12.50
CA PHE A 213 -2.63 -7.57 12.47
C PHE A 213 -1.80 -7.39 11.19
N SER A 214 -1.54 -6.15 10.83
CA SER A 214 -0.68 -5.80 9.70
C SER A 214 0.75 -5.51 10.14
N ARG A 215 1.70 -5.53 9.19
CA ARG A 215 3.08 -5.10 9.47
C ARG A 215 3.15 -3.65 9.92
N ALA A 216 2.32 -2.78 9.34
CA ALA A 216 2.34 -1.35 9.63
C ALA A 216 1.90 -1.08 11.07
N GLN A 217 0.86 -1.77 11.55
CA GLN A 217 0.35 -1.64 12.92
C GLN A 217 1.38 -2.03 13.98
N VAL A 218 2.07 -3.17 13.80
CA VAL A 218 3.12 -3.59 14.75
C VAL A 218 4.30 -2.62 14.71
N MET A 219 4.67 -2.12 13.53
CA MET A 219 5.76 -1.17 13.37
C MET A 219 5.44 0.22 13.93
N SER A 220 4.20 0.71 13.78
CA SER A 220 3.80 2.01 14.30
C SER A 220 3.84 2.04 15.82
N LYS A 221 3.44 0.95 16.49
CA LYS A 221 3.55 0.81 17.96
C LYS A 221 5.00 0.91 18.44
N ILE A 222 5.95 0.28 17.74
CA ILE A 222 7.38 0.39 18.10
C ILE A 222 7.94 1.76 17.78
N ALA A 223 7.55 2.35 16.64
CA ALA A 223 8.00 3.68 16.27
C ALA A 223 7.55 4.73 17.29
N ARG A 224 6.32 4.59 17.84
CA ARG A 224 5.80 5.41 18.93
C ARG A 224 6.56 5.17 20.24
N LEU A 225 6.77 3.90 20.63
CA LEU A 225 7.52 3.54 21.83
C LEU A 225 8.96 4.10 21.81
N LYS A 226 9.60 4.09 20.64
CA LYS A 226 10.97 4.58 20.44
C LYS A 226 11.04 6.01 19.88
N ALA A 227 10.04 6.86 20.14
CA ALA A 227 9.99 8.23 19.60
C ALA A 227 11.17 9.16 20.00
N GLY A 228 12.15 8.68 20.77
CA GLY A 228 13.42 9.35 21.07
C GLY A 228 14.70 8.54 20.81
N GLU A 229 14.60 7.30 20.30
CA GLU A 229 15.76 6.46 19.94
C GLU A 229 15.83 6.27 18.41
N GLU A 230 17.01 5.93 17.88
CA GLU A 230 17.19 5.60 16.46
C GLU A 230 16.48 4.29 16.07
N PHE A 231 15.16 4.35 15.90
CA PHE A 231 14.39 3.26 15.31
C PHE A 231 14.53 3.28 13.79
N SER A 232 15.31 2.34 13.25
CA SER A 232 15.36 2.09 11.82
C SER A 232 14.24 1.13 11.39
N ARG A 233 13.35 1.62 10.52
CA ARG A 233 12.28 0.80 9.90
C ARG A 233 12.83 -0.43 9.18
N GLU A 234 14.02 -0.32 8.60
CA GLU A 234 14.68 -1.44 7.92
C GLU A 234 15.11 -2.54 8.90
N ALA A 235 15.71 -2.16 10.03
CA ALA A 235 16.06 -3.10 11.10
C ALA A 235 14.81 -3.77 11.70
N GLY A 236 13.71 -3.01 11.82
CA GLY A 236 12.40 -3.53 12.18
C GLY A 236 11.94 -4.60 11.20
N LEU A 237 11.92 -4.31 9.90
CA LEU A 237 11.46 -5.24 8.87
C LEU A 237 12.33 -6.50 8.77
N ARG A 238 13.65 -6.38 8.95
CA ARG A 238 14.57 -7.53 9.04
C ARG A 238 14.24 -8.43 10.23
N SER A 239 13.99 -7.83 11.40
CA SER A 239 13.61 -8.54 12.62
C SER A 239 12.23 -9.19 12.50
N PHE A 240 11.26 -8.51 11.89
CA PHE A 240 9.95 -9.07 11.59
C PHE A 240 10.07 -10.28 10.65
N GLY A 241 10.91 -10.18 9.62
CA GLY A 241 11.21 -11.30 8.73
C GLY A 241 11.86 -12.49 9.44
N LYS A 242 12.67 -12.24 10.48
CA LYS A 242 13.22 -13.29 11.35
C LYS A 242 12.10 -14.01 12.11
N LEU A 243 11.16 -13.29 12.71
CA LEU A 243 10.01 -13.86 13.40
C LEU A 243 9.11 -14.71 12.48
N LEU A 244 8.99 -14.34 11.20
CA LEU A 244 8.28 -15.14 10.20
C LEU A 244 8.98 -16.48 9.92
N ARG A 245 10.31 -16.49 9.86
CA ARG A 245 11.10 -17.71 9.63
C ARG A 245 11.15 -18.61 10.85
N GLU A 246 11.17 -18.02 12.05
CA GLU A 246 11.10 -18.74 13.32
C GLU A 246 9.70 -19.30 13.61
N GLY A 247 8.68 -18.91 12.83
CA GLY A 247 7.30 -19.40 12.99
C GLY A 247 6.55 -18.76 14.16
N ARG A 248 7.12 -17.76 14.83
CA ARG A 248 6.49 -17.01 15.93
C ARG A 248 5.38 -16.09 15.43
N ILE A 249 5.51 -15.63 14.19
CA ILE A 249 4.46 -14.91 13.46
C ILE A 249 4.21 -15.68 12.16
N ARG A 250 2.93 -15.85 11.79
CA ARG A 250 2.53 -16.53 10.56
C ARG A 250 1.74 -15.60 9.65
N ARG A 251 1.99 -15.67 8.35
CA ARG A 251 1.15 -15.00 7.34
C ARG A 251 -0.14 -15.81 7.16
N VAL A 252 -1.29 -15.18 7.37
CA VAL A 252 -2.62 -15.79 7.14
C VAL A 252 -3.19 -15.36 5.79
N GLN A 253 -3.09 -14.07 5.48
CA GLN A 253 -3.47 -13.49 4.19
C GLN A 253 -2.40 -12.49 3.75
N ASP A 254 -2.43 -12.06 2.50
CA ASP A 254 -1.53 -10.99 2.05
C ASP A 254 -1.71 -9.74 2.89
N GLY A 255 -0.62 -9.36 3.56
CA GLY A 255 -0.60 -8.22 4.48
C GLY A 255 -1.16 -8.49 5.88
N GLN A 256 -1.72 -9.66 6.16
CA GLN A 256 -2.27 -10.03 7.47
C GLN A 256 -1.51 -11.16 8.15
N PHE A 257 -1.21 -10.95 9.43
CA PHE A 257 -0.38 -11.80 10.25
C PHE A 257 -1.10 -12.17 11.54
N VAL A 258 -0.71 -13.32 12.08
CA VAL A 258 -1.18 -13.83 13.37
C VAL A 258 0.03 -14.30 14.16
N ILE A 259 0.00 -14.06 15.47
CA ILE A 259 1.02 -14.57 16.38
C ILE A 259 0.72 -16.03 16.74
N THR A 260 1.74 -16.87 16.78
CA THR A 260 1.57 -18.28 17.14
C THR A 260 1.69 -18.48 18.64
N GLU A 261 1.09 -19.55 19.16
CA GLU A 261 1.12 -19.85 20.60
C GLU A 261 2.52 -20.24 21.11
N ASP A 262 3.46 -20.50 20.21
CA ASP A 262 4.88 -20.77 20.51
C ASP A 262 5.62 -19.52 21.02
N SER A 263 5.00 -18.34 20.87
CA SER A 263 5.50 -17.12 21.48
C SER A 263 5.37 -17.16 22.99
N ARG A 264 6.51 -17.05 23.69
CA ARG A 264 6.54 -16.89 25.15
C ARG A 264 5.70 -15.71 25.66
N PHE A 265 5.46 -14.71 24.81
CA PHE A 265 4.72 -13.51 25.16
C PHE A 265 3.21 -13.64 24.99
N VAL A 266 2.73 -14.64 24.25
CA VAL A 266 1.30 -14.93 24.12
C VAL A 266 0.72 -15.43 25.44
N GLN A 267 1.45 -16.26 26.18
CA GLN A 267 0.99 -16.76 27.48
C GLN A 267 0.84 -15.62 28.48
N GLU A 268 1.81 -14.70 28.53
CA GLU A 268 1.76 -13.60 29.48
C GLU A 268 0.76 -12.51 29.09
N ALA A 269 0.49 -12.35 27.79
CA ALA A 269 -0.61 -11.53 27.33
C ALA A 269 -1.98 -12.04 27.78
N ARG A 270 -2.17 -13.37 27.87
CA ARG A 270 -3.42 -13.98 28.35
C ARG A 270 -3.58 -13.85 29.86
N THR A 271 -2.47 -13.99 30.60
CA THR A 271 -2.48 -13.91 32.07
C THR A 271 -2.68 -12.47 32.55
N GLY A 272 -2.18 -11.48 31.82
CA GLY A 272 -2.25 -10.06 32.19
C GLY A 272 -3.63 -9.41 32.05
N THR A 273 -4.60 -10.07 31.42
CA THR A 273 -5.97 -9.56 31.16
C THR A 273 -7.00 -10.10 32.17
N ARG A 274 -6.58 -10.82 33.21
CA ARG A 274 -7.46 -11.47 34.20
C ARG A 274 -7.27 -10.89 35.60
#